data_AF-A0A1F9ZHQ6-F1
#
_entry.id   AF-A0A1F9ZHQ6-F1
#
_cell.length_a   1.000
_cell.length_b   1.000
_cell.length_c   1.000
_cell.angle_alpha   90.00
_cell.angle_beta   90.00
_cell.angle_gamma   90.00
#
_symmetry.space_group_name_H-M   'P 1'
#
loop_
_entity.id
_entity.type
_entity.pdbx_description
1 polymer ?
#
loop_
_entity_poly.entity_id
_entity_poly.type
_entity_poly.pdbx_seq_one_letter_code
_entity_poly.pdbx_strand_id
1 'polypeptide(L)'
;MFRDRDDAGRQLARLLRPYEGQDAVVLGIPRGGVPVAHAVARELRAPLDIVAVRKLPIPFDPEAGFGAVSPEGAVVLNDDLVLRTRLAPDEVRAISADVAREVRRREREYRRGREALSVKDRPALVVDDGLASGYTMLAAIGSVLARGASKVAVAVPCASASALDLVMRRAGEVYCIVRSEEPVFAVASFYDAFPDLTDDEVRGHLDRAAAGD
;
A
#
# COMPACT_ATOMS: atom_id res chain seq x y z
N MET A 1 -5.43 18.71 -8.98
CA MET A 1 -6.51 17.82 -8.50
C MET A 1 -6.64 16.70 -9.51
N PHE A 2 -6.80 15.46 -9.04
CA PHE A 2 -7.03 14.30 -9.89
C PHE A 2 -8.54 14.10 -10.07
N ARG A 3 -8.99 13.64 -11.24
CA ARG A 3 -10.43 13.40 -11.43
C ARG A 3 -10.92 12.23 -10.56
N ASP A 4 -10.18 11.14 -10.59
CA ASP A 4 -10.44 9.91 -9.84
C ASP A 4 -9.12 9.13 -9.65
N ARG A 5 -9.19 7.94 -9.03
CA ARG A 5 -8.03 7.08 -8.79
C ARG A 5 -7.38 6.54 -10.08
N ASP A 6 -8.16 6.29 -11.13
CA ASP A 6 -7.64 5.79 -12.40
C ASP A 6 -6.87 6.91 -13.13
N ASP A 7 -7.36 8.15 -13.07
CA ASP A 7 -6.65 9.33 -13.56
C ASP A 7 -5.34 9.60 -12.82
N ALA A 8 -5.38 9.52 -11.49
CA ALA A 8 -4.18 9.63 -10.67
C ALA A 8 -3.13 8.57 -11.03
N GLY A 9 -3.56 7.32 -11.23
CA GLY A 9 -2.68 6.22 -11.64
C GLY A 9 -2.05 6.40 -13.03
N ARG A 10 -2.82 6.87 -14.03
CA ARG A 10 -2.27 7.21 -15.36
C ARG A 10 -1.23 8.32 -15.30
N GLN A 11 -1.46 9.34 -14.47
CA GLN A 11 -0.48 10.41 -14.27
C GLN A 11 0.78 9.89 -13.56
N LEU A 12 0.61 9.05 -12.55
CA LEU A 12 1.69 8.43 -11.78
C LEU A 12 2.56 7.51 -12.65
N ALA A 13 1.96 6.76 -13.56
CA ALA A 13 2.66 5.87 -14.50
C ALA A 13 3.71 6.61 -15.35
N ARG A 14 3.51 7.90 -15.65
CA ARG A 14 4.46 8.70 -16.42
C ARG A 14 5.81 8.85 -15.69
N LEU A 15 5.79 8.92 -14.36
CA LEU A 15 6.99 8.98 -13.53
C LEU A 15 7.68 7.61 -13.42
N LEU A 16 6.91 6.53 -13.62
CA LEU A 16 7.34 5.14 -13.45
C LEU A 16 7.81 4.49 -14.76
N ARG A 17 7.86 5.22 -15.87
CA ARG A 17 8.42 4.75 -17.16
C ARG A 17 9.76 4.04 -17.05
N PRO A 18 10.70 4.41 -16.15
CA PRO A 18 11.94 3.65 -16.00
C PRO A 18 11.73 2.16 -15.72
N TYR A 19 10.60 1.76 -15.12
CA TYR A 19 10.27 0.35 -14.80
C TYR A 19 9.64 -0.42 -15.97
N GLU A 20 9.30 0.24 -17.07
CA GLU A 20 8.76 -0.44 -18.26
C GLU A 20 9.80 -1.44 -18.79
N GLY A 21 9.40 -2.70 -18.96
CA GLY A 21 10.28 -3.78 -19.41
C GLY A 21 11.29 -4.30 -18.39
N GLN A 22 11.28 -3.84 -17.13
CA GLN A 22 12.20 -4.32 -16.07
C GLN A 22 11.69 -5.53 -15.28
N ASP A 23 10.70 -6.26 -15.81
CA ASP A 23 10.03 -7.38 -15.12
C ASP A 23 9.51 -7.00 -13.70
N ALA A 24 9.10 -5.74 -13.53
CA ALA A 24 8.60 -5.23 -12.27
C ALA A 24 7.18 -5.74 -11.97
N VAL A 25 6.87 -5.95 -10.69
CA VAL A 25 5.50 -6.27 -10.23
C VAL A 25 4.88 -5.04 -9.60
N VAL A 26 3.68 -4.68 -10.04
CA VAL A 26 2.89 -3.60 -9.44
C VAL A 26 2.01 -4.17 -8.33
N LEU A 27 2.14 -3.63 -7.13
CA LEU A 27 1.42 -4.06 -5.93
C LEU A 27 0.56 -2.92 -5.39
N GLY A 28 -0.77 -3.06 -5.51
CA GLY A 28 -1.71 -2.12 -4.91
C GLY A 28 -1.96 -2.44 -3.44
N ILE A 29 -1.97 -1.43 -2.57
CA ILE A 29 -2.44 -1.56 -1.19
C ILE A 29 -3.97 -1.50 -1.20
N PRO A 30 -4.69 -2.56 -0.75
CA PRO A 30 -6.14 -2.52 -0.71
C PRO A 30 -6.67 -1.55 0.36
N ARG A 31 -7.78 -0.85 0.12
CA ARG A 31 -8.61 -0.90 -1.09
C ARG A 31 -8.25 0.22 -2.09
N GLY A 32 -7.97 1.41 -1.56
CA GLY A 32 -7.76 2.63 -2.33
C GLY A 32 -6.62 2.57 -3.35
N GLY A 33 -5.51 1.93 -3.00
CA GLY A 33 -4.36 1.79 -3.89
C GLY A 33 -4.58 0.90 -5.10
N VAL A 34 -5.55 -0.03 -5.08
CA VAL A 34 -5.71 -1.02 -6.15
C VAL A 34 -6.15 -0.41 -7.49
N PRO A 35 -7.15 0.49 -7.56
CA PRO A 35 -7.48 1.18 -8.81
C PRO A 35 -6.33 2.01 -9.38
N VAL A 36 -5.54 2.67 -8.52
CA VAL A 36 -4.36 3.45 -8.94
C VAL A 36 -3.28 2.52 -9.49
N ALA A 37 -3.00 1.43 -8.76
CA ALA A 37 -2.06 0.39 -9.16
C ALA A 37 -2.46 -0.28 -10.48
N HIS A 38 -3.76 -0.52 -10.69
CA HIS A 38 -4.27 -1.09 -11.93
C HIS A 38 -4.00 -0.18 -13.13
N ALA A 39 -4.27 1.12 -13.01
CA ALA A 39 -3.92 2.08 -14.05
C ALA A 39 -2.40 2.12 -14.30
N VAL A 40 -1.58 2.10 -13.25
CA VAL A 40 -0.10 2.03 -13.38
C VAL A 40 0.33 0.76 -14.11
N ALA A 41 -0.19 -0.40 -13.72
CA ALA A 41 0.14 -1.69 -14.30
C ALA A 41 -0.20 -1.75 -15.79
N ARG A 42 -1.39 -1.26 -16.17
CA ARG A 42 -1.85 -1.18 -17.56
C ARG A 42 -0.92 -0.32 -18.42
N GLU A 43 -0.57 0.88 -17.94
CA GLU A 43 0.30 1.80 -18.68
C GLU A 43 1.74 1.26 -18.82
N LEU A 44 2.25 0.54 -17.82
CA LEU A 44 3.59 -0.05 -17.84
C LEU A 44 3.65 -1.45 -18.47
N ARG A 45 2.49 -2.02 -18.82
CA ARG A 45 2.33 -3.44 -19.23
C ARG A 45 2.98 -4.40 -18.24
N ALA A 46 2.85 -4.10 -16.96
CA ALA A 46 3.41 -4.86 -15.85
C ALA A 46 2.32 -5.69 -15.17
N PRO A 47 2.64 -6.85 -14.59
CA PRO A 47 1.67 -7.62 -13.84
C PRO A 47 1.23 -6.88 -12.57
N LEU A 48 -0.07 -6.95 -12.27
CA LEU A 48 -0.70 -6.39 -11.08
C LEU A 48 -0.99 -7.49 -10.05
N ASP A 49 -0.68 -7.21 -8.80
CA ASP A 49 -1.19 -7.95 -7.63
C ASP A 49 -1.40 -6.98 -6.46
N ILE A 50 -1.68 -7.51 -5.28
CA ILE A 50 -1.86 -6.74 -4.04
C ILE A 50 -0.76 -7.00 -3.04
N VAL A 51 -0.58 -6.03 -2.14
CA VAL A 51 0.10 -6.22 -0.86
C VAL A 51 -0.88 -5.88 0.25
N ALA A 52 -1.47 -6.92 0.84
CA ALA A 52 -2.46 -6.77 1.89
C ALA A 52 -1.76 -6.51 3.22
N VAL A 53 -1.74 -5.27 3.68
CA VAL A 53 -1.25 -4.91 5.01
C VAL A 53 -2.34 -4.18 5.78
N ARG A 54 -2.29 -4.24 7.11
CA ARG A 54 -3.28 -3.54 7.94
C ARG A 54 -2.64 -2.93 9.16
N LYS A 55 -3.09 -1.73 9.51
CA LYS A 55 -2.73 -1.04 10.75
C LYS A 55 -3.07 -1.93 11.95
N LEU A 56 -2.18 -1.94 12.94
CA LEU A 56 -2.43 -2.50 14.27
C LEU A 56 -3.18 -1.44 15.08
N PRO A 57 -4.48 -1.64 15.34
CA PRO A 57 -5.31 -0.63 15.99
C PRO A 57 -4.87 -0.44 17.45
N ILE A 58 -4.90 0.79 17.93
CA ILE A 58 -4.71 1.04 19.36
C ILE A 58 -5.99 0.60 20.09
N PRO A 59 -5.93 -0.21 21.17
CA PRO A 59 -7.14 -0.75 21.81
C PRO A 59 -8.18 0.29 22.24
N PHE A 60 -7.72 1.48 22.64
CA PHE A 60 -8.57 2.59 23.08
C PHE A 60 -8.80 3.66 22.01
N ASP A 61 -8.19 3.54 20.83
CA ASP A 61 -8.43 4.38 19.65
C ASP A 61 -8.25 3.53 18.38
N PRO A 62 -9.27 2.76 17.97
CA PRO A 62 -9.16 1.82 16.86
C PRO A 62 -8.90 2.46 15.49
N GLU A 63 -9.18 3.76 15.35
CA GLU A 63 -8.93 4.52 14.11
C GLU A 63 -7.43 4.86 13.96
N ALA A 64 -6.76 5.10 15.09
CA ALA A 64 -5.32 5.21 15.18
C ALA A 64 -4.64 3.82 15.13
N GLY A 65 -3.40 3.79 14.61
CA GLY A 65 -2.61 2.57 14.56
C GLY A 65 -1.20 2.76 15.08
N PHE A 66 -0.76 1.87 15.97
CA PHE A 66 0.60 1.89 16.54
C PHE A 66 1.62 1.10 15.72
N GLY A 67 1.19 0.53 14.60
CA GLY A 67 2.01 -0.25 13.70
C GLY A 67 1.18 -0.76 12.54
N ALA A 68 1.73 -1.71 11.78
CA ALA A 68 1.00 -2.46 10.78
C ALA A 68 1.59 -3.87 10.62
N VAL A 69 0.77 -4.81 10.13
CA VAL A 69 1.13 -6.21 9.96
C VAL A 69 0.80 -6.71 8.56
N SER A 70 1.65 -7.60 8.05
CA SER A 70 1.49 -8.30 6.78
C SER A 70 0.81 -9.67 6.94
N PRO A 71 0.39 -10.32 5.84
CA PRO A 71 -0.21 -11.65 5.91
C PRO A 71 0.79 -12.70 6.40
N GLU A 72 2.08 -12.53 6.11
CA GLU A 72 3.15 -13.40 6.58
C GLU A 72 3.44 -13.23 8.08
N GLY A 73 2.81 -12.25 8.74
CA GLY A 73 3.00 -11.93 10.15
C GLY A 73 4.18 -10.99 10.42
N ALA A 74 4.75 -10.37 9.38
CA ALA A 74 5.76 -9.33 9.57
C ALA A 74 5.11 -8.08 10.16
N VAL A 75 5.65 -7.58 11.27
CA VAL A 75 5.12 -6.44 12.02
C VAL A 75 6.08 -5.27 11.93
N VAL A 76 5.55 -4.09 11.59
CA VAL A 76 6.27 -2.81 11.70
C VAL A 76 5.59 -1.99 12.78
N LEU A 77 6.33 -1.59 13.80
CA LEU A 77 5.82 -0.80 14.92
C LEU A 77 6.24 0.66 14.78
N ASN A 78 5.40 1.54 15.31
CA ASN A 78 5.75 2.91 15.64
C ASN A 78 6.21 2.93 17.10
N ASP A 79 7.51 2.75 17.34
CA ASP A 79 8.06 2.61 18.70
C ASP A 79 7.67 3.77 19.63
N ASP A 80 7.66 5.00 19.10
CA ASP A 80 7.24 6.18 19.85
C ASP A 80 5.75 6.14 20.26
N LEU A 81 4.87 5.60 19.40
CA LEU A 81 3.47 5.43 19.76
C LEU A 81 3.26 4.22 20.68
N VAL A 82 4.01 3.14 20.53
CA VAL A 82 4.00 2.00 21.47
C VAL A 82 4.40 2.47 22.87
N LEU A 83 5.45 3.29 22.98
CA LEU A 83 5.90 3.89 24.25
C LEU A 83 4.82 4.80 24.87
N ARG A 84 4.18 5.65 24.07
CA ARG A 84 3.13 6.57 24.55
C ARG A 84 1.84 5.86 24.94
N THR A 85 1.49 4.78 24.24
CA THR A 85 0.28 3.97 24.52
C THR A 85 0.46 3.01 25.69
N ARG A 86 1.71 2.78 26.15
CA ARG A 86 2.08 1.87 27.26
C ARG A 86 1.58 0.43 27.06
N LEU A 87 1.41 0.01 25.82
CA LEU A 87 1.01 -1.37 25.50
C LEU A 87 2.10 -2.35 25.93
N ALA A 88 1.71 -3.39 26.67
CA ALA A 88 2.64 -4.44 27.04
C ALA A 88 3.06 -5.27 25.80
N PRO A 89 4.27 -5.85 25.79
CA PRO A 89 4.74 -6.68 24.67
C PRO A 89 3.80 -7.83 24.32
N ASP A 90 3.12 -8.43 25.30
CA ASP A 90 2.12 -9.48 25.08
C ASP A 90 0.85 -8.96 24.39
N GLU A 91 0.40 -7.76 24.73
CA GLU A 91 -0.75 -7.12 24.07
C GLU A 91 -0.44 -6.82 22.61
N VAL A 92 0.75 -6.26 22.33
CA VAL A 92 1.22 -6.02 20.96
C VAL A 92 1.24 -7.32 20.15
N ARG A 93 1.75 -8.42 20.73
CA ARG A 93 1.77 -9.74 20.07
C ARG A 93 0.37 -10.25 19.78
N ALA A 94 -0.55 -10.17 20.74
CA ALA A 94 -1.93 -10.64 20.58
C ALA A 94 -2.66 -9.88 19.47
N ILE A 95 -2.61 -8.53 19.52
CA ILE A 95 -3.22 -7.67 18.49
C ILE A 95 -2.63 -7.97 17.11
N SER A 96 -1.30 -8.12 17.02
CA SER A 96 -0.63 -8.43 15.75
C SER A 96 -1.07 -9.77 15.17
N ALA A 97 -1.17 -10.80 16.00
CA ALA A 97 -1.57 -12.14 15.57
C ALA A 97 -3.02 -12.15 15.05
N ASP A 98 -3.92 -11.44 15.74
CA ASP A 98 -5.34 -11.36 15.38
C ASP A 98 -5.53 -10.61 14.05
N VAL A 99 -4.88 -9.46 13.91
CA VAL A 99 -4.92 -8.67 12.67
C VAL A 99 -4.29 -9.46 11.51
N ALA A 100 -3.18 -10.17 11.72
CA ALA A 100 -2.56 -11.01 10.69
C ALA A 100 -3.47 -12.15 10.20
N ARG A 101 -4.30 -12.75 11.07
CA ARG A 101 -5.29 -13.75 10.65
C ARG A 101 -6.34 -13.15 9.72
N GLU A 102 -6.85 -11.97 10.05
CA GLU A 102 -7.84 -11.27 9.23
C GLU A 102 -7.25 -10.80 7.90
N VAL A 103 -6.02 -10.27 7.90
CA VAL A 103 -5.31 -9.86 6.68
C VAL A 103 -5.13 -11.04 5.73
N ARG A 104 -4.69 -12.20 6.23
CA ARG A 104 -4.58 -13.43 5.44
C ARG A 104 -5.91 -13.91 4.86
N ARG A 105 -7.01 -13.76 5.61
CA ARG A 105 -8.35 -14.13 5.13
C ARG A 105 -8.75 -13.26 3.95
N ARG A 106 -8.66 -11.93 4.11
CA ARG A 106 -9.00 -10.96 3.04
C ARG A 106 -8.12 -11.10 1.82
N GLU A 107 -6.82 -11.34 2.03
CA GLU A 107 -5.89 -11.55 0.94
C GLU A 107 -6.30 -12.73 0.03
N ARG A 108 -6.68 -13.86 0.63
CA ARG A 108 -7.19 -15.03 -0.13
C ARG A 108 -8.50 -14.72 -0.86
N GLU A 109 -9.38 -13.95 -0.23
CA GLU A 109 -10.66 -13.53 -0.83
C GLU A 109 -10.45 -12.61 -2.03
N TYR A 110 -9.56 -11.62 -1.93
CA TYR A 110 -9.23 -10.73 -3.05
C TYR A 110 -8.63 -11.50 -4.23
N ARG A 111 -7.78 -12.49 -3.98
CA ARG A 111 -7.20 -13.31 -5.05
C ARG A 111 -8.13 -14.38 -5.60
N ARG A 112 -9.26 -14.66 -4.93
CA ARG A 112 -10.20 -15.75 -5.27
C ARG A 112 -9.48 -17.10 -5.46
N GLY A 113 -8.50 -17.38 -4.60
CA GLY A 113 -7.72 -18.62 -4.66
C GLY A 113 -6.55 -18.62 -5.65
N ARG A 114 -6.33 -17.55 -6.43
CA ARG A 114 -5.07 -17.38 -7.20
C ARG A 114 -3.88 -17.24 -6.25
N GLU A 115 -2.74 -17.79 -6.67
CA GLU A 115 -1.49 -17.59 -5.95
C GLU A 115 -1.00 -16.15 -6.07
N ALA A 116 -0.27 -15.69 -5.05
CA ALA A 116 0.36 -14.38 -5.08
C ALA A 116 1.47 -14.35 -6.13
N LEU A 117 1.62 -13.22 -6.81
CA LEU A 117 2.73 -13.06 -7.74
C LEU A 117 4.05 -13.03 -6.97
N SER A 118 5.03 -13.79 -7.47
CA SER A 118 6.39 -13.75 -6.93
C SER A 118 7.03 -12.40 -7.23
N VAL A 119 7.51 -11.75 -6.18
CA VAL A 119 8.39 -10.57 -6.27
C VAL A 119 9.85 -10.93 -6.08
N LYS A 120 10.16 -12.21 -5.86
CA LYS A 120 11.51 -12.65 -5.54
C LYS A 120 12.48 -12.26 -6.67
N ASP A 121 13.58 -11.61 -6.31
CA ASP A 121 14.64 -11.12 -7.18
C ASP A 121 14.16 -10.06 -8.22
N ARG A 122 12.93 -9.55 -8.10
CA ARG A 122 12.31 -8.60 -9.03
C ARG A 122 12.08 -7.23 -8.38
N PRO A 123 12.08 -6.12 -9.15
CA PRO A 123 11.61 -4.84 -8.65
C PRO A 123 10.11 -4.90 -8.31
N ALA A 124 9.73 -4.30 -7.19
CA ALA A 124 8.34 -4.17 -6.79
C ALA A 124 7.93 -2.70 -6.67
N LEU A 125 6.83 -2.34 -7.34
CA LEU A 125 6.20 -1.02 -7.29
C LEU A 125 5.03 -1.06 -6.31
N VAL A 126 5.19 -0.51 -5.11
CA VAL A 126 4.13 -0.45 -4.10
C VAL A 126 3.34 0.83 -4.25
N VAL A 127 2.04 0.71 -4.52
CA VAL A 127 1.16 1.82 -4.91
C VAL A 127 0.00 1.98 -3.93
N ASP A 128 -0.29 3.23 -3.56
CA ASP A 128 -1.48 3.62 -2.79
C ASP A 128 -2.15 4.86 -3.39
N ASP A 129 -3.39 5.16 -3.00
CA ASP A 129 -4.11 6.36 -3.47
C ASP A 129 -3.69 7.66 -2.78
N GLY A 130 -3.00 7.56 -1.65
CA GLY A 130 -2.26 8.65 -1.06
C GLY A 130 -1.59 8.26 0.26
N LEU A 131 -0.70 9.12 0.73
CA LEU A 131 0.13 8.85 1.89
C LEU A 131 -0.16 9.85 3.03
N ALA A 132 -1.05 9.48 3.94
CA ALA A 132 -1.43 10.34 5.07
C ALA A 132 -0.43 10.28 6.23
N SER A 133 -0.21 9.09 6.81
CA SER A 133 0.69 8.87 7.96
C SER A 133 1.90 8.00 7.65
N GLY A 134 1.89 7.26 6.54
CA GLY A 134 3.02 6.45 6.07
C GLY A 134 3.11 5.03 6.63
N TYR A 135 2.47 4.70 7.75
CA TYR A 135 2.65 3.39 8.41
C TYR A 135 2.16 2.19 7.59
N THR A 136 1.03 2.33 6.88
CA THR A 136 0.55 1.28 5.97
C THR A 136 1.60 0.99 4.89
N MET A 137 2.18 2.05 4.30
CA MET A 137 3.22 1.93 3.28
C MET A 137 4.50 1.30 3.85
N LEU A 138 4.93 1.67 5.05
CA LEU A 138 6.11 1.05 5.69
C LEU A 138 5.95 -0.46 5.90
N ALA A 139 4.77 -0.91 6.34
CA ALA A 139 4.50 -2.34 6.45
C ALA A 139 4.44 -3.04 5.09
N ALA A 140 3.90 -2.38 4.07
CA ALA A 140 3.92 -2.91 2.71
C ALA A 140 5.36 -3.08 2.19
N ILE A 141 6.23 -2.07 2.37
CA ILE A 141 7.66 -2.17 2.04
C ILE A 141 8.31 -3.34 2.78
N GLY A 142 8.07 -3.46 4.09
CA GLY A 142 8.61 -4.55 4.91
C GLY A 142 8.19 -5.94 4.41
N SER A 143 6.91 -6.14 4.14
CA SER A 143 6.36 -7.40 3.60
C SER A 143 6.99 -7.75 2.25
N VAL A 144 7.09 -6.78 1.35
CA VAL A 144 7.63 -7.00 0.00
C VAL A 144 9.13 -7.32 0.02
N LEU A 145 9.90 -6.65 0.88
CA LEU A 145 11.32 -6.99 1.09
C LEU A 145 11.48 -8.39 1.70
N ALA A 146 10.64 -8.77 2.66
CA ALA A 146 10.66 -10.11 3.27
C ALA A 146 10.32 -11.22 2.26
N ARG A 147 9.53 -10.90 1.22
CA ARG A 147 9.24 -11.78 0.08
C ARG A 147 10.39 -11.87 -0.94
N GLY A 148 11.50 -11.17 -0.71
CA GLY A 148 12.71 -11.27 -1.51
C GLY A 148 12.76 -10.33 -2.73
N ALA A 149 11.99 -9.24 -2.75
CA ALA A 149 12.10 -8.24 -3.80
C ALA A 149 13.53 -7.67 -3.88
N SER A 150 14.07 -7.55 -5.10
CA SER A 150 15.43 -7.00 -5.31
C SER A 150 15.47 -5.50 -5.02
N LYS A 151 14.33 -4.83 -5.19
CA LYS A 151 14.14 -3.41 -4.89
C LYS A 151 12.67 -3.12 -4.63
N VAL A 152 12.40 -2.15 -3.76
CA VAL A 152 11.06 -1.60 -3.55
C VAL A 152 11.07 -0.12 -3.89
N ALA A 153 10.20 0.26 -4.84
CA ALA A 153 9.88 1.65 -5.12
C ALA A 153 8.42 1.92 -4.73
N VAL A 154 8.22 3.04 -4.06
CA VAL A 154 6.89 3.51 -3.65
C VAL A 154 6.39 4.50 -4.68
N ALA A 155 5.11 4.42 -5.03
CA ALA A 155 4.49 5.40 -5.91
C ALA A 155 3.12 5.82 -5.36
N VAL A 156 2.92 7.12 -5.15
CA VAL A 156 1.65 7.68 -4.65
C VAL A 156 1.29 8.97 -5.39
N PRO A 157 0.00 9.24 -5.64
CA PRO A 157 -0.41 10.49 -6.26
C PRO A 157 -0.19 11.71 -5.35
N CYS A 158 -0.51 11.58 -4.07
CA CYS A 158 -0.34 12.66 -3.09
C CYS A 158 0.16 12.14 -1.73
N ALA A 159 0.87 12.99 -1.00
CA ALA A 159 1.41 12.67 0.31
C ALA A 159 1.48 13.90 1.22
N SER A 160 1.31 13.70 2.53
CA SER A 160 1.76 14.70 3.51
C SER A 160 3.30 14.70 3.54
N ALA A 161 3.90 15.87 3.78
CA ALA A 161 5.35 16.02 3.88
C ALA A 161 5.95 15.06 4.91
N SER A 162 5.34 14.97 6.10
CA SER A 162 5.83 14.12 7.20
C SER A 162 5.77 12.63 6.87
N ALA A 163 4.70 12.17 6.22
CA ALA A 163 4.59 10.76 5.83
C ALA A 163 5.54 10.41 4.68
N LEU A 164 5.73 11.34 3.74
CA LEU A 164 6.67 11.16 2.64
C LEU A 164 8.11 11.04 3.18
N ASP A 165 8.51 11.94 4.07
CA ASP A 165 9.83 11.92 4.72
C ASP A 165 10.04 10.63 5.53
N LEU A 166 8.99 10.14 6.21
CA LEU A 166 9.01 8.87 6.92
C LEU A 166 9.28 7.68 5.98
N VAL A 167 8.58 7.62 4.85
CA VAL A 167 8.70 6.51 3.89
C VAL A 167 10.02 6.56 3.12
N MET A 168 10.52 7.74 2.76
CA MET A 168 11.80 7.92 2.06
C MET A 168 13.00 7.37 2.86
N ARG A 169 12.91 7.29 4.19
CA ARG A 169 13.98 6.67 5.01
C ARG A 169 14.06 5.16 4.86
N ARG A 170 13.04 4.50 4.30
CA ARG A 170 12.94 3.03 4.23
C ARG A 170 12.81 2.48 2.81
N ALA A 171 12.20 3.23 1.90
CA ALA A 171 12.06 2.88 0.50
C ALA A 171 13.36 3.11 -0.28
N GLY A 172 13.61 2.30 -1.32
CA GLY A 172 14.76 2.53 -2.21
C GLY A 172 14.54 3.73 -3.12
N GLU A 173 13.30 3.89 -3.61
CA GLU A 173 12.86 5.04 -4.40
C GLU A 173 11.42 5.43 -4.02
N VAL A 174 11.10 6.71 -4.15
CA VAL A 174 9.76 7.23 -3.89
C VAL A 174 9.35 8.19 -5.00
N TYR A 175 8.20 7.91 -5.60
CA TYR A 175 7.56 8.73 -6.62
C TYR A 175 6.29 9.33 -6.06
N CYS A 176 6.24 10.66 -5.99
CA CYS A 176 5.09 11.40 -5.49
C CYS A 176 4.79 12.56 -6.43
N ILE A 177 3.54 12.69 -6.91
CA ILE A 177 3.15 13.80 -7.79
C ILE A 177 2.95 15.08 -6.97
N VAL A 178 2.23 14.98 -5.84
CA VAL A 178 1.91 16.13 -4.98
C VAL A 178 2.37 15.90 -3.55
N ARG A 179 3.42 16.63 -3.14
CA ARG A 179 3.82 16.75 -1.73
C ARG A 179 3.10 17.94 -1.10
N SER A 180 2.30 17.69 -0.07
CA SER A 180 1.57 18.73 0.66
C SER A 180 2.32 19.10 1.93
N GLU A 181 2.62 20.39 2.08
CA GLU A 181 3.22 20.99 3.28
C GLU A 181 2.14 21.51 4.26
N GLU A 182 0.85 21.28 3.95
CA GLU A 182 -0.25 21.78 4.75
C GLU A 182 -0.34 21.05 6.10
N PRO A 183 -0.68 21.75 7.21
CA PRO A 183 -0.81 21.12 8.52
C PRO A 183 -1.92 20.05 8.59
N VAL A 184 -2.96 20.23 7.78
CA VAL A 184 -4.10 19.30 7.68
C VAL A 184 -4.05 18.63 6.32
N PHE A 185 -3.99 17.30 6.33
CA PHE A 185 -3.93 16.50 5.12
C PHE A 185 -5.02 15.43 5.10
N ALA A 186 -5.76 15.36 3.99
CA ALA A 186 -6.67 14.28 3.68
C ALA A 186 -6.47 13.86 2.22
N VAL A 187 -6.29 12.55 1.99
CA VAL A 187 -6.09 12.00 0.64
C VAL A 187 -7.23 12.40 -0.30
N ALA A 188 -8.48 12.28 0.18
CA ALA A 188 -9.68 12.61 -0.58
C ALA A 188 -9.68 14.04 -1.15
N SER A 189 -9.06 15.02 -0.46
CA SER A 189 -9.02 16.42 -0.90
C SER A 189 -8.21 16.66 -2.17
N PHE A 190 -7.48 15.65 -2.68
CA PHE A 190 -6.75 15.73 -3.93
C PHE A 190 -7.53 15.15 -5.12
N TYR A 191 -8.73 14.62 -4.89
CA TYR A 191 -9.57 13.95 -5.88
C TYR A 191 -10.91 14.67 -6.05
N ASP A 192 -11.37 14.84 -7.30
CA ASP A 192 -12.72 15.33 -7.59
C ASP A 192 -13.78 14.28 -7.21
N ALA A 193 -13.50 13.01 -7.51
CA ALA A 193 -14.31 11.85 -7.13
C ALA A 193 -13.51 10.85 -6.30
N PHE A 194 -13.95 10.60 -5.07
CA PHE A 194 -13.30 9.68 -4.13
C PHE A 194 -14.32 8.75 -3.43
N PRO A 195 -15.05 7.91 -4.20
CA PRO A 195 -16.02 7.01 -3.61
C PRO A 195 -15.34 5.95 -2.74
N ASP A 196 -16.07 5.46 -1.75
CA ASP A 196 -15.69 4.26 -1.01
C ASP A 196 -15.65 3.05 -1.94
N LEU A 197 -14.65 2.20 -1.77
CA LEU A 197 -14.48 0.98 -2.55
C LEU A 197 -14.94 -0.24 -1.77
N THR A 198 -15.62 -1.14 -2.49
CA THR A 198 -16.02 -2.46 -2.04
C THR A 198 -14.94 -3.50 -2.32
N ASP A 199 -15.01 -4.63 -1.62
CA ASP A 199 -14.09 -5.75 -1.85
C ASP A 199 -14.34 -6.41 -3.23
N ASP A 200 -15.53 -6.26 -3.81
CA ASP A 200 -15.84 -6.71 -5.17
C ASP A 200 -15.17 -5.84 -6.24
N GLU A 201 -15.11 -4.52 -6.04
CA GLU A 201 -14.38 -3.63 -6.95
C GLU A 201 -12.88 -3.92 -6.97
N VAL A 202 -12.28 -4.17 -5.79
CA VAL A 202 -10.88 -4.62 -5.69
C VAL A 202 -10.64 -5.90 -6.48
N ARG A 203 -11.51 -6.90 -6.31
CA ARG A 203 -11.46 -8.16 -7.09
C ARG A 203 -11.58 -7.90 -8.58
N GLY A 204 -12.50 -7.03 -8.99
CA GLY A 204 -12.71 -6.66 -10.40
C GLY A 204 -11.46 -6.06 -11.06
N HIS A 205 -10.68 -5.24 -10.35
CA HIS A 205 -9.40 -4.72 -10.87
C HIS A 205 -8.36 -5.83 -11.07
N LEU A 206 -8.26 -6.78 -10.14
CA LEU A 206 -7.34 -7.92 -10.26
C LEU A 206 -7.76 -8.91 -11.35
N ASP A 207 -9.05 -9.06 -11.58
CA ASP A 207 -9.59 -9.91 -12.65
C ASP A 207 -9.29 -9.30 -14.04
N ARG A 208 -9.55 -8.00 -14.22
CA ARG A 208 -9.23 -7.27 -15.46
C ARG A 208 -7.74 -7.31 -15.78
N ALA A 209 -6.88 -7.04 -14.79
CA ALA A 209 -5.43 -7.08 -15.00
C ALA A 209 -4.93 -8.48 -15.39
N ALA A 210 -5.53 -9.56 -14.86
CA ALA A 210 -5.19 -10.92 -15.26
C ALA A 210 -5.73 -11.30 -16.65
N ALA A 211 -6.80 -10.65 -17.11
CA ALA A 211 -7.31 -10.78 -18.47
C ALA A 211 -6.51 -9.97 -19.51
N GLY A 212 -5.65 -9.04 -19.07
CA GLY A 212 -4.84 -8.18 -19.94
C GLY A 212 -5.50 -6.85 -20.32
N ASP A 213 -6.55 -6.45 -19.60
CA ASP A 213 -7.28 -5.19 -19.79
C ASP A 213 -6.64 -3.97 -19.09
#